data_AF-A0A6G1WVC6-F1
#
_entry.id   AF-A0A6G1WVC6-F1
#
_cell.length_a   1.000
_cell.length_b   1.000
_cell.length_c   1.000
_cell.angle_alpha   90.00
_cell.angle_beta   90.00
_cell.angle_gamma   90.00
#
_symmetry.space_group_name_H-M   'P 1'
#
loop_
_entity.id
_entity.type
_entity.pdbx_description
1 polymer ?
#
loop_
_entity_poly.entity_id
_entity_poly.type
_entity_poly.pdbx_seq_one_letter_code
_entity_poly.pdbx_strand_id
1 'polypeptide(L)'
;MRSLEVMQAAGMSIPSGIDPNKLDAVYGYALEGVPNCGLAIATQKLIKGDYAGNPDILLGMIPKPPILAALAKAESRLAREDLARKREIAATLTHQPPEIDRSPEVMARVRARLNQFKQEHAASKAAAGGIVVQKSMSPERAEELARILALPDARSVSAEQMAYRRKIEMDIDAVEPTDEERAA
;
A
#
# COMPACT_ATOMS: atom_id res chain seq x y z
N MET A 1 21.89 -23.08 -19.47
CA MET A 1 23.26 -23.13 -20.02
C MET A 1 23.68 -21.86 -20.77
N ARG A 2 22.79 -21.17 -21.50
CA ARG A 2 23.09 -19.88 -22.18
C ARG A 2 23.90 -18.85 -21.37
N SER A 3 23.66 -18.74 -20.07
CA SER A 3 24.41 -17.82 -19.19
C SER A 3 25.91 -18.13 -19.11
N LEU A 4 26.30 -19.40 -19.13
CA LEU A 4 27.71 -19.81 -19.10
C LEU A 4 28.41 -19.52 -20.43
N GLU A 5 27.74 -19.82 -21.54
CA GLU A 5 28.22 -19.46 -22.89
C GLU A 5 28.43 -17.94 -23.02
N VAL A 6 27.50 -17.14 -22.48
CA VAL A 6 27.61 -15.67 -22.50
C VAL A 6 28.79 -15.18 -21.64
N MET A 7 29.03 -15.77 -20.47
CA MET A 7 30.19 -15.42 -19.64
C MET A 7 31.51 -15.80 -20.32
N GLN A 8 31.59 -16.98 -20.95
CA GLN A 8 32.76 -17.40 -21.71
C GLN A 8 33.01 -16.49 -22.92
N ALA A 9 31.95 -16.12 -23.66
CA ALA A 9 32.03 -15.18 -24.78
C ALA A 9 32.46 -13.78 -24.33
N ALA A 10 32.15 -13.38 -23.09
CA ALA A 10 32.63 -12.15 -22.47
C ALA A 10 34.09 -12.25 -21.97
N GLY A 11 34.79 -13.37 -22.22
CA GLY A 11 36.18 -13.57 -21.84
C GLY A 11 36.40 -14.06 -20.42
N MET A 12 35.36 -14.52 -19.72
CA MET A 12 35.50 -15.02 -18.36
C MET A 12 36.07 -16.44 -18.35
N SER A 13 37.03 -16.69 -17.45
CA SER A 13 37.69 -17.98 -17.30
C SER A 13 36.91 -18.93 -16.38
N ILE A 14 37.01 -20.23 -16.66
CA ILE A 14 36.36 -21.29 -15.86
C ILE A 14 37.14 -21.48 -14.55
N PRO A 15 36.47 -21.70 -13.39
CA PRO A 15 37.13 -22.04 -12.14
C PRO A 15 38.10 -23.23 -12.26
N SER A 16 39.25 -23.11 -11.60
CA SER A 16 40.14 -24.24 -11.40
C SER A 16 39.44 -25.36 -10.63
N GLY A 17 39.58 -26.60 -11.11
CA GLY A 17 38.97 -27.79 -10.49
C GLY A 17 37.67 -28.27 -11.13
N ILE A 18 37.16 -27.60 -12.17
CA ILE A 18 36.04 -28.11 -12.98
C ILE A 18 36.58 -28.60 -14.32
N ASP A 19 36.30 -29.85 -14.66
CA ASP A 19 36.58 -30.41 -15.99
C ASP A 19 35.73 -29.67 -17.03
N PRO A 20 36.33 -29.04 -18.06
CA PRO A 20 35.61 -28.33 -19.11
C PRO A 20 34.53 -29.16 -19.79
N ASN A 21 34.73 -30.49 -19.91
CA ASN A 21 33.77 -31.39 -20.55
C ASN A 21 32.55 -31.71 -19.65
N LYS A 22 32.63 -31.40 -18.35
CA LYS A 22 31.58 -31.68 -17.36
C LYS A 22 30.95 -30.41 -16.80
N LEU A 23 31.28 -29.26 -17.39
CA LEU A 23 30.85 -27.96 -16.88
C LEU A 23 29.32 -27.86 -16.83
N ASP A 24 28.64 -28.29 -17.89
CA ASP A 24 27.18 -28.30 -18.00
C ASP A 24 26.51 -29.15 -16.93
N ALA A 25 27.07 -30.33 -16.64
CA ALA A 25 26.52 -31.23 -15.64
C ALA A 25 26.68 -30.64 -14.22
N VAL A 26 27.86 -30.09 -13.91
CA VAL A 26 28.17 -29.54 -12.59
C VAL A 26 27.35 -28.27 -12.31
N TYR A 27 27.31 -27.34 -13.26
CA TYR A 27 26.50 -26.13 -13.11
C TYR A 27 25.01 -26.42 -13.24
N GLY A 28 24.61 -27.37 -14.09
CA GLY A 28 23.21 -27.80 -14.21
C GLY A 28 22.65 -28.29 -12.88
N TYR A 29 23.38 -29.14 -12.17
CA TYR A 29 23.01 -29.61 -10.84
C TYR A 29 22.96 -28.47 -9.81
N ALA A 30 24.00 -27.63 -9.76
CA ALA A 30 24.04 -26.53 -8.79
C ALA A 30 22.98 -25.43 -9.03
N LEU A 31 22.59 -25.24 -10.28
CA LEU A 31 21.58 -24.26 -10.71
C LEU A 31 20.16 -24.85 -10.75
N GLU A 32 19.98 -26.10 -10.34
CA GLU A 32 18.66 -26.71 -10.26
C GLU A 32 17.75 -25.91 -9.29
N GLY A 33 16.54 -25.58 -9.76
CA GLY A 33 15.59 -24.76 -9.01
C GLY A 33 15.92 -23.26 -8.95
N VAL A 34 16.97 -22.81 -9.63
CA VAL A 34 17.29 -21.37 -9.76
C VAL A 34 16.45 -20.74 -10.87
N PRO A 35 15.76 -19.61 -10.62
CA PRO A 35 15.01 -18.93 -11.67
C PRO A 35 15.92 -18.34 -12.76
N ASN A 36 15.54 -18.54 -14.03
CA ASN A 36 16.27 -18.02 -15.20
C ASN A 36 16.41 -16.50 -15.19
N CYS A 37 15.42 -15.77 -14.68
CA CYS A 37 15.48 -14.30 -14.56
C CYS A 37 16.61 -13.85 -13.64
N GLY A 38 16.78 -14.50 -12.49
CA GLY A 38 17.86 -14.20 -11.54
C GLY A 38 19.22 -14.56 -12.13
N LEU A 39 19.32 -15.68 -12.84
CA LEU A 39 20.56 -16.10 -13.50
C LEU A 39 20.99 -15.10 -14.59
N ALA A 40 20.05 -14.59 -15.39
CA ALA A 40 20.32 -13.59 -16.43
C ALA A 40 20.83 -12.27 -15.82
N ILE A 41 20.18 -11.78 -14.76
CA ILE A 41 20.60 -10.55 -14.06
C ILE A 41 21.98 -10.73 -13.43
N ALA A 42 22.21 -11.85 -12.72
CA ALA A 42 23.50 -12.15 -12.12
C ALA A 42 24.61 -12.23 -13.18
N THR A 43 24.33 -12.85 -14.33
CA THR A 43 25.28 -12.92 -15.46
C THR A 43 25.64 -11.52 -15.97
N GLN A 44 24.64 -10.64 -16.15
CA GLN A 44 24.87 -9.27 -16.60
C GLN A 44 25.70 -8.47 -15.59
N LYS A 45 25.38 -8.58 -14.30
CA LYS A 45 26.10 -7.91 -13.20
C LYS A 45 27.54 -8.41 -13.06
N LEU A 46 27.78 -9.71 -13.27
CA LEU A 46 29.14 -10.28 -13.30
C LEU A 46 29.97 -9.68 -14.45
N ILE A 47 29.43 -9.63 -15.66
CA ILE A 47 30.13 -9.08 -16.84
C ILE A 47 30.38 -7.57 -16.68
N LYS A 48 29.43 -6.84 -16.10
CA LYS A 48 29.58 -5.40 -15.82
C LYS A 48 30.54 -5.10 -14.66
N GLY A 49 30.89 -6.09 -13.84
CA GLY A 49 31.73 -5.89 -12.67
C GLY A 49 31.00 -5.34 -11.44
N ASP A 50 29.66 -5.38 -11.42
CA ASP A 50 28.85 -4.87 -10.29
C ASP A 50 29.10 -5.66 -8.98
N TYR A 51 29.68 -6.86 -9.10
CA TYR A 51 30.07 -7.71 -7.98
C TYR A 51 31.53 -7.57 -7.54
N ALA A 52 32.30 -6.61 -8.07
CA ALA A 52 33.72 -6.43 -7.79
C ALA A 52 34.06 -6.24 -6.29
N GLY A 53 33.10 -5.77 -5.48
CA GLY A 53 33.27 -5.61 -4.03
C GLY A 53 33.04 -6.88 -3.21
N ASN A 54 32.68 -8.00 -3.83
CA ASN A 54 32.42 -9.25 -3.12
C ASN A 54 33.72 -10.09 -3.00
N PRO A 55 34.16 -10.45 -1.77
CA PRO A 55 35.40 -11.20 -1.57
C PRO A 55 35.38 -12.61 -2.18
N ASP A 56 34.20 -13.18 -2.38
CA ASP A 56 34.04 -14.53 -2.93
C ASP A 56 34.04 -14.56 -4.48
N ILE A 57 34.12 -13.40 -5.13
CA ILE A 57 34.01 -13.26 -6.59
C ILE A 57 35.32 -12.69 -7.14
N LEU A 58 35.99 -13.50 -7.95
CA LEU A 58 37.19 -13.08 -8.68
C LEU A 58 36.77 -12.45 -10.01
N LEU A 59 37.17 -11.19 -10.23
CA LEU A 59 36.94 -10.49 -11.50
C LEU A 59 37.55 -11.27 -12.67
N GLY A 60 36.81 -11.40 -13.76
CA GLY A 60 37.25 -12.15 -14.94
C GLY A 60 37.17 -13.68 -14.81
N MET A 61 36.67 -14.20 -13.69
CA MET A 61 36.40 -15.63 -13.50
C MET A 61 34.91 -15.89 -13.34
N ILE A 62 34.42 -16.97 -13.94
CA ILE A 62 33.06 -17.47 -13.70
C ILE A 62 32.99 -17.90 -12.23
N PRO A 63 32.00 -17.46 -11.44
CA PRO A 63 31.89 -17.88 -10.03
C PRO A 63 31.72 -19.39 -9.90
N LYS A 64 32.19 -19.95 -8.77
CA LYS A 64 31.95 -21.37 -8.45
C LYS A 64 30.44 -21.66 -8.47
N PRO A 65 30.01 -22.87 -8.86
CA PRO A 65 28.60 -23.19 -9.02
C PRO A 65 27.70 -22.84 -7.82
N PRO A 66 28.08 -23.10 -6.55
CA PRO A 66 27.27 -22.71 -5.40
C PRO A 66 27.12 -21.19 -5.24
N ILE A 67 28.18 -20.44 -5.55
CA ILE A 67 28.20 -18.98 -5.47
C ILE A 67 27.29 -18.40 -6.56
N LEU A 68 27.42 -18.89 -7.80
CA LEU A 68 26.56 -18.46 -8.90
C LEU A 68 25.08 -18.73 -8.60
N ALA A 69 24.76 -19.89 -8.02
CA ALA A 69 23.40 -20.23 -7.60
C ALA A 69 22.88 -19.28 -6.51
N ALA A 70 23.71 -18.93 -5.52
CA ALA A 70 23.35 -18.00 -4.47
C ALA A 70 23.08 -16.58 -5.01
N LEU A 71 23.95 -16.08 -5.89
CA LEU A 71 23.76 -14.78 -6.56
C LEU A 71 22.47 -14.75 -7.37
N ALA A 72 22.25 -15.75 -8.22
CA ALA A 72 21.05 -15.83 -9.04
C ALA A 72 19.78 -15.93 -8.19
N LYS A 73 19.80 -16.66 -7.07
CA LYS A 73 18.69 -16.71 -6.11
C LYS A 73 18.44 -15.34 -5.48
N ALA A 74 19.49 -14.64 -5.05
CA ALA A 74 19.38 -13.31 -4.48
C ALA A 74 18.76 -12.30 -5.46
N GLU A 75 19.18 -12.32 -6.73
CA GLU A 75 18.62 -11.45 -7.78
C GLU A 75 17.15 -11.78 -8.08
N SER A 76 16.76 -13.06 -8.00
CA SER A 76 15.37 -13.46 -8.21
C SER A 76 14.43 -13.18 -7.03
N ARG A 77 14.96 -12.80 -5.86
CA ARG A 77 14.19 -12.68 -4.61
C ARG A 77 13.03 -11.70 -4.74
N LEU A 78 13.30 -10.48 -5.20
CA LEU A 78 12.28 -9.44 -5.35
C LEU A 78 11.17 -9.86 -6.31
N ALA A 79 11.54 -10.48 -7.44
CA ALA A 79 10.55 -10.96 -8.41
C ALA A 79 9.66 -12.07 -7.82
N ARG A 80 10.19 -12.94 -6.95
CA ARG A 80 9.41 -13.98 -6.26
C ARG A 80 8.49 -13.39 -5.20
N GLU A 81 8.97 -12.43 -4.42
CA GLU A 81 8.17 -11.71 -3.42
C GLU A 81 7.00 -10.97 -4.09
N ASP A 82 7.27 -10.27 -5.20
CA ASP A 82 6.23 -9.59 -5.98
C ASP A 82 5.22 -10.57 -6.57
N LEU A 83 5.67 -11.72 -7.05
CA LEU A 83 4.78 -12.76 -7.56
C LEU A 83 3.91 -13.33 -6.43
N ALA A 84 4.49 -13.59 -5.26
CA ALA A 84 3.75 -14.07 -4.09
C ALA A 84 2.68 -13.06 -3.67
N ARG A 85 3.02 -11.78 -3.58
CA ARG A 85 2.07 -10.69 -3.29
C ARG A 85 0.93 -10.64 -4.31
N LYS A 86 1.26 -10.74 -5.61
CA LYS A 86 0.25 -10.77 -6.68
C LYS A 86 -0.65 -12.00 -6.59
N ARG A 87 -0.10 -13.15 -6.22
CA ARG A 87 -0.89 -14.38 -6.01
C ARG A 87 -1.84 -14.25 -4.82
N GLU A 88 -1.40 -13.63 -3.73
CA GLU A 88 -2.24 -13.36 -2.57
C GLU A 88 -3.40 -12.41 -2.94
N ILE A 89 -3.11 -11.33 -3.67
CA ILE A 89 -4.15 -10.41 -4.18
C ILE A 89 -5.11 -11.14 -5.13
N ALA A 90 -4.60 -11.99 -6.02
CA ALA A 90 -5.46 -12.77 -6.91
C ALA A 90 -6.33 -13.76 -6.13
N ALA A 91 -5.81 -14.37 -5.06
CA ALA A 91 -6.56 -15.28 -4.19
C ALA A 91 -7.71 -14.55 -3.47
N THR A 92 -7.49 -13.32 -2.99
CA THR A 92 -8.57 -12.54 -2.36
C THR A 92 -9.64 -12.09 -3.35
N LEU A 93 -9.25 -11.75 -4.58
CA LEU A 93 -10.20 -11.37 -5.64
C LEU A 93 -11.00 -12.56 -6.19
N THR A 94 -10.44 -13.77 -6.16
CA THR A 94 -11.10 -15.00 -6.65
C THR A 94 -11.98 -15.68 -5.61
N HIS A 95 -11.95 -15.23 -4.35
CA HIS A 95 -13.01 -15.56 -3.41
C HIS A 95 -14.33 -14.97 -3.91
N GLN A 96 -15.06 -15.78 -4.66
CA GLN A 96 -16.43 -15.48 -5.02
C GLN A 96 -17.23 -15.34 -3.72
N PRO A 97 -17.84 -14.18 -3.44
CA PRO A 97 -18.70 -14.07 -2.27
C PRO A 97 -19.77 -15.17 -2.36
N PRO A 98 -20.16 -15.76 -1.22
CA PRO A 98 -21.17 -16.80 -1.21
C PRO A 98 -22.40 -16.31 -1.97
N GLU A 99 -22.98 -17.20 -2.78
CA GLU A 99 -24.15 -16.87 -3.58
C GLU A 99 -25.25 -16.36 -2.65
N ILE A 100 -25.57 -15.06 -2.76
CA ILE A 100 -26.54 -14.42 -1.88
C ILE A 100 -27.92 -14.83 -2.40
N ASP A 101 -28.63 -15.66 -1.64
CA ASP A 101 -30.04 -15.95 -1.94
C ASP A 101 -30.86 -14.66 -1.86
N ARG A 102 -31.35 -14.21 -3.02
CA ARG A 102 -32.20 -13.02 -3.18
C ARG A 102 -33.68 -13.39 -3.32
N SER A 103 -34.08 -14.57 -2.84
CA SER A 103 -35.47 -14.98 -2.79
C SER A 103 -36.36 -13.92 -2.09
N PRO A 104 -37.63 -13.78 -2.52
CA PRO A 104 -38.52 -12.75 -2.00
C PRO A 104 -38.73 -12.85 -0.48
N GLU A 105 -38.70 -14.07 0.07
CA GLU A 105 -38.83 -14.33 1.50
C GLU A 105 -37.60 -13.86 2.31
N VAL A 106 -36.39 -14.13 1.81
CA VAL A 106 -35.13 -13.65 2.43
C VAL A 106 -35.07 -12.12 2.40
N MET A 107 -35.43 -11.51 1.27
CA MET A 107 -35.48 -10.05 1.13
C MET A 107 -36.53 -9.41 2.04
N ALA A 108 -37.69 -10.04 2.21
CA ALA A 108 -38.72 -9.58 3.15
C ALA A 108 -38.21 -9.62 4.60
N ARG A 109 -37.51 -10.70 4.99
CA ARG A 109 -36.89 -10.85 6.31
C ARG A 109 -35.80 -9.79 6.56
N VAL A 110 -34.94 -9.54 5.56
CA VAL A 110 -33.91 -8.49 5.63
C VAL A 110 -34.55 -7.11 5.80
N ARG A 111 -35.60 -6.79 5.04
CA ARG A 111 -36.33 -5.52 5.17
C ARG A 111 -36.98 -5.36 6.55
N ALA A 112 -37.61 -6.42 7.07
CA ALA A 112 -38.20 -6.40 8.41
C ALA A 112 -37.14 -6.11 9.48
N ARG A 113 -36.00 -6.79 9.42
CA ARG A 113 -34.88 -6.59 10.35
C ARG A 113 -34.28 -5.18 10.26
N LEU A 114 -34.15 -4.66 9.04
CA LEU A 114 -33.63 -3.30 8.83
C LEU A 114 -34.61 -2.23 9.34
N ASN A 115 -35.91 -2.47 9.21
CA ASN A 115 -36.94 -1.59 9.78
C ASN A 115 -36.94 -1.64 11.31
N GLN A 116 -36.79 -2.83 11.91
CA GLN A 116 -36.62 -2.98 13.37
C GLN A 116 -35.41 -2.19 13.85
N PHE A 117 -34.25 -2.37 13.22
CA PHE A 117 -33.05 -1.61 13.58
C PHE A 117 -33.26 -0.09 13.47
N LYS A 118 -33.93 0.39 12.41
CA LYS A 118 -34.25 1.82 12.27
C LYS A 118 -35.16 2.33 13.38
N GLN A 119 -36.16 1.54 13.77
CA GLN A 119 -37.08 1.88 14.86
C GLN A 119 -36.36 1.88 16.21
N GLU A 120 -35.53 0.87 16.49
CA GLU A 120 -34.71 0.78 17.70
C GLU A 120 -33.69 1.92 17.78
N HIS A 121 -33.02 2.23 16.67
CA HIS A 121 -32.08 3.34 16.60
C HIS A 121 -32.79 4.70 16.73
N ALA A 122 -33.97 4.87 16.14
CA ALA A 122 -34.78 6.08 16.31
C ALA A 122 -35.29 6.22 17.75
N ALA A 123 -35.74 5.11 18.36
CA ALA A 123 -36.16 5.07 19.76
C ALA A 123 -35.00 5.32 20.71
N SER A 124 -33.81 4.77 20.43
CA SER A 124 -32.58 5.03 21.18
C SER A 124 -32.15 6.49 21.04
N LYS A 125 -32.22 7.08 19.84
CA LYS A 125 -31.95 8.50 19.62
C LYS A 125 -32.96 9.41 20.32
N ALA A 126 -34.23 9.02 20.36
CA ALA A 126 -35.29 9.74 21.06
C ALA A 126 -35.17 9.60 22.60
N ALA A 127 -34.81 8.41 23.10
CA ALA A 127 -34.59 8.13 24.52
C ALA A 127 -33.29 8.74 25.04
N ALA A 128 -32.26 8.83 24.21
CA ALA A 128 -31.07 9.65 24.45
C ALA A 128 -31.35 11.16 24.35
N GLY A 129 -32.63 11.55 24.18
CA GLY A 129 -33.11 12.90 24.37
C GLY A 129 -32.43 13.93 23.49
N GLY A 130 -32.11 13.62 22.22
CA GLY A 130 -31.62 14.64 21.30
C GLY A 130 -30.40 15.42 21.78
N ILE A 131 -29.66 14.93 22.77
CA ILE A 131 -28.42 15.56 23.21
C ILE A 131 -27.32 15.10 22.24
N VAL A 132 -27.43 15.55 20.99
CA VAL A 132 -26.21 16.07 20.39
C VAL A 132 -25.92 17.26 21.30
N VAL A 133 -24.98 17.11 22.23
CA VAL A 133 -24.30 18.29 22.78
C VAL A 133 -23.59 18.86 21.56
N GLN A 134 -24.31 19.60 20.70
CA GLN A 134 -23.69 20.69 19.99
C GLN A 134 -23.26 21.56 21.15
N LYS A 135 -21.99 21.41 21.52
CA LYS A 135 -21.36 22.30 22.46
C LYS A 135 -21.54 23.65 21.79
N SER A 136 -22.52 24.43 22.24
CA SER A 136 -22.73 25.78 21.77
C SER A 136 -21.37 26.45 21.86
N MET A 137 -20.97 27.08 20.76
CA MET A 137 -19.68 27.73 20.68
C MET A 137 -19.59 28.73 21.83
N SER A 138 -18.52 28.69 22.61
CA SER A 138 -18.34 29.67 23.69
C SER A 138 -18.24 31.07 23.07
N PRO A 139 -18.73 32.12 23.77
CA PRO A 139 -18.66 33.49 23.25
C PRO A 139 -17.23 33.91 22.92
N GLU A 140 -16.26 33.55 23.76
CA GLU A 140 -14.82 33.79 23.51
C GLU A 140 -14.34 33.16 22.19
N ARG A 141 -14.83 31.96 21.85
CA ARG A 141 -14.46 31.26 20.62
C ARG A 141 -15.15 31.87 19.40
N ALA A 142 -16.38 32.36 19.57
CA ALA A 142 -17.11 33.07 18.53
C ALA A 142 -16.38 34.37 18.14
N GLU A 143 -15.92 35.13 19.13
CA GLU A 143 -15.13 36.34 18.90
C GLU A 143 -13.79 36.05 18.20
N GLU A 144 -13.09 35.00 18.62
CA GLU A 144 -11.83 34.60 17.99
C GLU A 144 -12.04 34.27 16.50
N LEU A 145 -13.09 33.50 16.19
CA LEU A 145 -13.43 33.16 14.82
C LEU A 145 -13.91 34.37 14.01
N ALA A 146 -14.65 35.30 14.62
CA ALA A 146 -15.04 36.57 13.99
C ALA A 146 -13.81 37.41 13.61
N ARG A 147 -12.79 37.46 14.48
CA ARG A 147 -11.50 38.12 14.16
C ARG A 147 -10.77 37.42 13.01
N ILE A 148 -10.80 36.08 12.97
CA ILE A 148 -10.19 35.30 11.88
C ILE A 148 -10.92 35.54 10.55
N LEU A 149 -12.26 35.64 10.56
CA LEU A 149 -13.05 35.94 9.36
C LEU A 149 -12.80 37.35 8.81
N ALA A 150 -12.45 38.31 9.68
CA ALA A 150 -12.12 39.67 9.27
C ALA A 150 -10.76 39.78 8.54
N LEU A 151 -9.92 38.73 8.57
CA LEU A 151 -8.66 38.70 7.84
C LEU A 151 -8.88 38.52 6.34
N PRO A 152 -8.01 39.09 5.49
CA PRO A 152 -8.11 38.94 4.05
C PRO A 152 -7.89 37.48 3.64
N ASP A 153 -8.71 37.01 2.71
CA ASP A 153 -8.58 35.67 2.14
C ASP A 153 -7.26 35.49 1.36
N ALA A 154 -6.82 34.24 1.27
CA ALA A 154 -5.72 33.86 0.40
C ALA A 154 -6.09 34.09 -1.09
N ARG A 155 -5.08 34.22 -1.96
CA ARG A 155 -5.26 34.52 -3.40
C ARG A 155 -6.14 33.51 -4.15
N SER A 156 -6.32 32.31 -3.62
CA SER A 156 -7.22 31.29 -4.17
C SER A 156 -7.90 30.53 -3.04
N VAL A 157 -9.24 30.53 -3.02
CA VAL A 157 -10.08 29.82 -2.06
C VAL A 157 -10.95 28.81 -2.80
N SER A 158 -10.99 27.57 -2.32
CA SER A 158 -11.81 26.51 -2.88
C SER A 158 -13.28 26.62 -2.46
N ALA A 159 -14.19 25.97 -3.21
CA ALA A 159 -15.61 25.94 -2.89
C ALA A 159 -15.92 25.33 -1.51
N GLU A 160 -15.14 24.30 -1.10
CA GLU A 160 -15.28 23.67 0.21
C GLU A 160 -14.88 24.61 1.35
N GLN A 161 -13.82 25.40 1.15
CA GLN A 161 -13.38 26.41 2.12
C GLN A 161 -14.42 27.53 2.27
N MET A 162 -15.05 27.97 1.17
CA MET A 162 -16.17 28.93 1.22
C MET A 162 -17.40 28.35 1.94
N ALA A 163 -17.70 27.06 1.74
CA ALA A 163 -18.81 26.40 2.43
C ALA A 163 -18.55 26.28 3.94
N TYR A 164 -17.31 25.96 4.33
CA TYR A 164 -16.90 25.93 5.73
C TYR A 164 -16.96 27.32 6.38
N ARG A 165 -16.57 28.37 5.65
CA ARG A 165 -16.68 29.77 6.08
C ARG A 165 -18.13 30.15 6.42
N ARG A 166 -19.07 29.86 5.51
CA ARG A 166 -20.51 30.11 5.73
C ARG A 166 -21.05 29.37 6.93
N LYS A 167 -20.57 28.14 7.17
CA LYS A 167 -20.97 27.37 8.35
C LYS A 167 -20.50 28.06 9.64
N ILE A 168 -19.26 28.56 9.68
CA ILE A 168 -18.75 29.30 10.83
C ILE A 168 -19.55 30.58 11.07
N GLU A 169 -19.89 31.32 10.02
CA GLU A 169 -20.74 32.52 10.12
C GLU A 169 -22.10 32.17 10.76
N MET A 170 -22.76 31.10 10.29
CA MET A 170 -24.01 30.62 10.90
C MET A 170 -23.83 30.18 12.36
N ASP A 171 -22.71 29.54 12.69
CA ASP A 171 -22.43 29.08 14.05
C ASP A 171 -22.15 30.27 14.99
N ILE A 172 -21.54 31.37 14.49
CA ILE A 172 -21.33 32.63 15.24
C ILE A 172 -22.67 33.33 15.49
N ASP A 173 -23.51 33.47 14.45
CA ASP A 173 -24.81 34.11 14.55
C ASP A 173 -25.78 33.36 15.49
N ALA A 174 -25.56 32.05 15.68
CA ALA A 174 -26.33 31.21 16.59
C ALA A 174 -25.90 31.34 18.06
N VAL A 175 -24.83 32.07 18.39
CA VAL A 175 -24.41 32.33 19.78
C VAL A 175 -25.24 33.49 20.34
N GLU A 176 -25.98 33.24 21.43
CA GLU A 176 -26.70 34.32 22.11
C GLU A 176 -25.73 35.28 22.83
N PRO A 177 -25.94 36.60 22.73
CA PRO A 177 -25.09 37.59 23.41
C PRO A 177 -25.24 37.46 24.94
N THR A 178 -24.12 37.53 25.65
CA THR A 178 -24.07 37.52 27.11
C THR A 178 -24.75 38.76 27.70
N ASP A 179 -25.41 38.62 28.86
CA ASP A 179 -26.25 39.66 29.49
C ASP A 179 -25.53 41.00 29.77
N GLU A 180 -24.20 41.06 29.69
CA GLU A 180 -23.43 42.32 29.78
C GLU A 180 -23.62 43.26 28.57
N GLU A 181 -23.98 42.74 27.39
CA GLU A 181 -24.28 43.57 26.20
C GLU A 181 -25.75 44.04 26.13
N ARG A 182 -26.64 43.47 26.94
CA ARG A 182 -28.06 43.87 26.96
C ARG A 182 -28.37 45.08 27.85
N ALA A 183 -27.41 45.51 28.67
CA ALA A 183 -27.57 46.58 29.66
C ALA A 183 -26.82 47.88 29.34
N ALA A 184 -26.24 48.00 28.14
CA ALA A 184 -25.53 49.19 27.65
C ALA A 184 -26.36 49.99 26.64
#